data_AF-A0A355H436-F1
#
_entry.id   AF-A0A355H436-F1
#
_cell.length_a   1.000
_cell.length_b   1.000
_cell.length_c   1.000
_cell.angle_alpha   90.00
_cell.angle_beta   90.00
_cell.angle_gamma   90.00
#
_symmetry.space_group_name_H-M   'P 1'
#
loop_
_entity.id
_entity.type
_entity.pdbx_description
1 polymer ?
#
loop_
_entity_poly.entity_id
_entity_poly.type
_entity_poly.pdbx_seq_one_letter_code
_entity_poly.pdbx_strand_id
1 'polypeptide(L)'
;AGLCEVIHFSSGIGAFFAGATLAALPYRHEIEDKVEPLKAFGIILFFMGLGFDISELKPEQMLGGLAEGFILAILVVILTIPLMLLLGYLSRLNGKPSFLMGAIINQSSEFSLMLAVL
;
A
#
# COMPACT_ATOMS: atom_id res chain seq x y z
N ALA A 1 -0.57 -13.89 -12.89
CA ALA A 1 -0.54 -14.58 -11.58
C ALA A 1 0.16 -15.94 -11.67
N GLY A 2 -0.29 -16.87 -12.54
CA GLY A 2 0.19 -18.26 -12.53
C GLY A 2 1.71 -18.47 -12.59
N LEU A 3 2.47 -17.69 -13.36
CA LEU A 3 3.94 -17.83 -13.38
C LEU A 3 4.61 -17.33 -12.10
N CYS A 4 4.08 -16.25 -11.49
CA CYS A 4 4.61 -15.68 -10.24
C CYS A 4 4.37 -16.60 -9.04
N GLU A 5 3.28 -17.35 -9.07
CA GLU A 5 2.93 -18.31 -8.02
C GLU A 5 3.88 -19.52 -8.00
N VAL A 6 4.31 -19.98 -9.18
CA VAL A 6 5.31 -21.05 -9.33
C VAL A 6 6.69 -20.65 -8.80
N ILE A 7 7.03 -19.36 -8.85
CA ILE A 7 8.29 -18.80 -8.34
C ILE A 7 8.18 -18.25 -6.91
N HIS A 8 7.09 -18.55 -6.19
CA HIS A 8 6.79 -18.10 -4.82
C HIS A 8 6.76 -16.57 -4.64
N PHE A 9 6.44 -15.82 -5.70
CA PHE A 9 6.18 -14.39 -5.59
C PHE A 9 4.72 -14.14 -5.23
N SER A 10 4.49 -13.10 -4.42
CA SER A 10 3.15 -12.63 -4.08
C SER A 10 2.34 -12.35 -5.36
N SER A 11 1.05 -12.71 -5.32
CA SER A 11 0.10 -12.43 -6.39
C SER A 11 0.06 -10.95 -6.76
N GLY A 12 0.26 -10.05 -5.79
CA GLY A 12 0.33 -8.61 -5.98
C GLY A 12 1.52 -8.17 -6.83
N ILE A 13 2.70 -8.77 -6.63
CA ILE A 13 3.90 -8.50 -7.43
C ILE A 13 3.66 -8.92 -8.88
N GLY A 14 3.03 -10.07 -9.09
CA GLY A 14 2.67 -10.56 -10.42
C GLY A 14 1.66 -9.65 -11.14
N ALA A 15 0.67 -9.11 -10.41
CA ALA A 15 -0.28 -8.15 -10.96
C ALA A 15 0.39 -6.82 -11.32
N PHE A 16 1.32 -6.35 -10.50
CA PHE A 16 2.11 -5.13 -10.78
C PHE A 16 2.92 -5.28 -12.08
N PHE A 17 3.67 -6.37 -12.24
CA PHE A 17 4.43 -6.60 -13.47
C PHE A 17 3.54 -6.74 -14.70
N ALA A 18 2.41 -7.43 -14.58
CA ALA A 18 1.43 -7.51 -15.67
C ALA A 18 0.96 -6.10 -16.09
N GLY A 19 0.58 -5.26 -15.13
CA GLY A 19 0.20 -3.87 -15.39
C GLY A 19 1.33 -3.05 -16.02
N ALA A 20 2.55 -3.15 -15.51
CA ALA A 20 3.71 -2.45 -16.04
C ALA A 20 4.02 -2.84 -17.50
N THR A 21 3.91 -4.13 -17.84
CA THR A 21 4.07 -4.60 -19.22
C THR A 21 2.95 -4.13 -20.15
N LEU A 22 1.71 -4.08 -19.65
CA LEU A 22 0.56 -3.60 -20.43
C LEU A 22 0.62 -2.09 -20.68
N ALA A 23 1.19 -1.32 -19.76
CA ALA A 23 1.36 0.12 -19.89
C ALA A 23 2.28 0.53 -21.05
N ALA A 24 3.16 -0.36 -21.51
CA ALA A 24 4.07 -0.10 -22.63
C ALA A 24 3.42 -0.26 -24.02
N LEU A 25 2.17 -0.74 -24.09
CA LEU A 25 1.45 -0.98 -25.35
C LEU A 25 0.85 0.32 -25.90
N PRO A 26 0.71 0.45 -27.24
CA PRO A 26 0.13 1.65 -27.86
C PRO A 26 -1.34 1.85 -27.50
N TYR A 27 -2.04 0.79 -27.11
CA TYR A 27 -3.46 0.78 -26.71
C TYR A 27 -3.66 0.89 -25.18
N ARG A 28 -2.67 1.40 -24.44
CA ARG A 28 -2.73 1.52 -22.97
C ARG A 28 -3.97 2.24 -22.43
N HIS A 29 -4.43 3.29 -23.12
CA HIS A 29 -5.59 4.08 -22.69
C HIS A 29 -6.89 3.28 -22.84
N GLU A 30 -7.03 2.52 -23.93
CA GLU A 30 -8.18 1.63 -24.12
C GLU A 30 -8.22 0.51 -23.08
N ILE A 31 -7.05 -0.02 -22.67
CA ILE A 31 -6.98 -1.00 -21.58
C ILE A 31 -7.37 -0.35 -20.26
N GLU A 32 -6.84 0.83 -19.97
CA GLU A 32 -7.11 1.59 -18.74
C GLU A 32 -8.61 1.84 -18.56
N ASP A 33 -9.30 2.29 -19.61
CA ASP A 33 -10.75 2.53 -19.61
C ASP A 33 -11.56 1.25 -19.31
N LYS A 34 -11.06 0.07 -19.74
CA LYS A 34 -11.71 -1.23 -19.46
C LYS A 34 -11.41 -1.76 -18.06
N VAL A 35 -10.22 -1.46 -17.54
CA VAL A 35 -9.76 -1.94 -16.22
C VAL A 35 -10.27 -1.05 -15.09
N GLU A 36 -10.49 0.25 -15.34
CA GLU A 36 -10.93 1.20 -14.32
C GLU A 36 -12.23 0.80 -13.59
N PRO A 37 -13.30 0.34 -14.27
CA PRO A 37 -14.48 -0.17 -13.59
C PRO A 37 -14.18 -1.40 -12.71
N LEU A 38 -13.26 -2.27 -13.15
CA LEU A 38 -12.87 -3.45 -12.39
C LEU A 38 -12.04 -3.09 -11.16
N LYS A 39 -11.17 -2.08 -11.26
CA LYS A 39 -10.42 -1.51 -10.14
C LYS A 39 -11.38 -0.99 -9.06
N ALA A 40 -12.36 -0.17 -9.45
CA ALA A 40 -13.35 0.38 -8.52
C ALA A 40 -14.17 -0.72 -7.83
N PHE A 41 -14.62 -1.72 -8.59
CA PHE A 41 -15.34 -2.86 -8.05
C PHE A 41 -14.47 -3.70 -7.09
N GLY A 42 -13.21 -3.94 -7.45
CA GLY A 42 -12.26 -4.68 -6.62
C GLY A 42 -11.98 -3.99 -5.28
N ILE A 43 -11.85 -2.66 -5.27
CA ILE A 43 -11.67 -1.87 -4.04
C ILE A 43 -12.89 -2.03 -3.11
N ILE A 44 -14.11 -1.99 -3.66
CA ILE A 44 -15.34 -2.19 -2.88
C ILE A 44 -15.34 -3.59 -2.25
N LEU A 45 -15.02 -4.62 -3.02
CA LEU A 45 -14.96 -6.00 -2.51
C LEU A 45 -13.86 -6.18 -1.45
N PHE A 46 -12.71 -5.55 -1.62
CA PHE A 46 -11.62 -5.57 -0.65
C PHE A 46 -12.07 -5.01 0.69
N PHE A 47 -12.63 -3.79 0.70
CA PHE A 47 -13.12 -3.18 1.94
C PHE A 47 -14.31 -3.92 2.57
N MET A 48 -15.16 -4.53 1.74
CA MET A 48 -16.23 -5.40 2.24
C MET A 48 -15.67 -6.64 2.94
N GLY A 49 -14.67 -7.29 2.34
CA GLY A 49 -13.95 -8.43 2.94
C GLY A 49 -13.31 -8.04 4.27
N LEU A 50 -12.56 -6.94 4.31
CA LEU A 50 -11.98 -6.42 5.55
C LEU A 50 -13.04 -6.15 6.63
N GLY A 51 -14.20 -5.64 6.25
CA GLY A 51 -15.31 -5.41 7.17
C GLY A 51 -15.83 -6.72 7.79
N PHE A 52 -15.90 -7.81 7.02
CA PHE A 52 -16.26 -9.12 7.53
C PHE A 52 -15.21 -9.68 8.49
N ASP A 53 -13.93 -9.63 8.10
CA ASP A 53 -12.82 -10.11 8.95
C ASP A 53 -12.79 -9.36 10.30
N ILE A 54 -13.03 -8.05 10.29
CA ILE A 54 -13.09 -7.25 11.51
C ILE A 54 -14.31 -7.61 12.37
N SER A 55 -15.44 -7.97 11.73
CA SER A 55 -16.67 -8.33 12.43
C SER A 55 -16.58 -9.66 13.17
N GLU A 56 -15.68 -10.55 12.75
CA GLU A 56 -15.45 -11.86 13.39
C GLU A 56 -14.47 -11.78 14.58
N LEU A 57 -13.77 -10.65 14.77
CA LEU A 57 -12.81 -10.47 15.86
C LEU A 57 -13.50 -10.44 17.23
N LYS A 58 -12.94 -11.21 18.17
CA LYS A 58 -13.37 -11.14 19.58
C LYS A 58 -12.83 -9.86 20.24
N PRO A 59 -13.57 -9.26 21.19
CA PRO A 59 -13.13 -8.05 21.91
C PRO A 59 -11.75 -8.18 22.58
N GLU A 60 -11.41 -9.38 23.07
CA GLU A 60 -10.13 -9.68 23.70
C GLU A 60 -8.95 -9.60 22.71
N GLN A 61 -9.17 -10.06 21.47
CA GLN A 61 -8.15 -10.01 20.41
C GLN A 61 -7.95 -8.57 19.92
N MET A 62 -9.03 -7.79 19.84
CA MET A 62 -8.96 -6.37 19.48
C MET A 62 -8.17 -5.58 20.51
N LEU A 63 -8.42 -5.79 21.80
CA LEU A 63 -7.71 -5.09 22.87
C LEU A 63 -6.24 -5.52 22.98
N GLY A 64 -5.94 -6.80 22.75
CA GLY A 64 -4.57 -7.31 22.76
C GLY A 64 -3.70 -6.69 21.66
N GLY A 65 -4.23 -6.58 20.44
CA GLY A 65 -3.51 -5.99 19.30
C GLY A 65 -3.48 -4.46 19.29
N LEU A 66 -4.33 -3.79 20.07
CA LEU A 66 -4.46 -2.33 20.05
C LEU A 66 -3.18 -1.62 20.47
N ALA A 67 -2.51 -2.11 21.51
CA ALA A 67 -1.28 -1.51 22.03
C ALA A 67 -0.13 -1.59 21.00
N GLU A 68 0.08 -2.78 20.42
CA GLU A 68 1.11 -2.99 19.40
C GLU A 68 0.82 -2.20 18.13
N GLY A 69 -0.44 -2.22 17.66
CA GLY A 69 -0.87 -1.45 16.49
C GLY A 69 -0.69 0.06 16.70
N PHE A 70 -0.99 0.58 17.90
CA PHE A 70 -0.82 1.99 18.21
C PHE A 70 0.67 2.39 18.27
N ILE A 71 1.53 1.54 18.85
CA ILE A 71 2.98 1.75 18.86
C ILE A 71 3.53 1.77 17.43
N LEU A 72 3.14 0.80 16.59
CA LEU A 72 3.56 0.75 15.18
C LEU A 72 3.07 1.96 14.40
N ALA A 73 1.82 2.39 14.58
CA ALA A 73 1.28 3.57 13.94
C ALA A 73 2.06 4.84 14.31
N ILE A 74 2.33 5.05 15.60
CA ILE A 74 3.15 6.17 16.07
C ILE A 74 4.56 6.10 15.50
N LEU A 75 5.17 4.91 15.51
CA LEU A 75 6.52 4.70 14.99
C LEU A 75 6.58 5.08 13.51
N VAL A 76 5.65 4.59 12.68
CA VAL A 76 5.60 4.92 11.26
C VAL A 76 5.41 6.43 11.06
N VAL A 77 4.46 7.04 11.76
CA VAL A 77 4.15 8.47 11.60
C VAL A 77 5.31 9.37 12.00
N ILE A 78 5.98 9.05 13.12
CA ILE A 78 7.07 9.86 13.65
C ILE A 78 8.38 9.60 12.93
N LEU A 79 8.67 8.35 12.54
CA LEU A 79 9.97 7.97 11.97
C LEU A 79 10.09 8.33 10.49
N THR A 80 8.99 8.36 9.73
CA THR A 80 9.03 8.62 8.28
C THR A 80 9.63 9.99 7.94
N ILE A 81 9.27 11.04 8.70
CA ILE A 81 9.76 12.41 8.49
C ILE A 81 11.28 12.57 8.73
N PRO A 82 11.85 12.19 9.89
CA PRO A 82 13.29 12.29 10.13
C PRO A 82 14.09 11.38 9.20
N LEU A 83 13.55 10.21 8.82
CA LEU A 83 14.20 9.34 7.84
C LEU A 83 14.32 10.06 6.48
N MET A 84 13.24 10.71 6.03
CA MET A 84 13.24 11.45 4.77
C MET A 84 14.11 12.71 4.81
N LEU A 85 14.19 13.39 5.96
CA LEU A 85 15.15 14.48 6.16
C LEU A 85 16.60 13.99 6.09
N LEU A 86 16.90 12.82 6.66
CA LEU A 86 18.23 12.20 6.60
C LEU A 86 18.61 11.79 5.17
N LEU A 87 17.70 11.10 4.46
CA LEU A 87 17.90 10.74 3.05
C LEU A 87 18.06 11.98 2.17
N GLY A 88 17.26 13.01 2.42
CA GLY A 88 17.35 14.29 1.73
C GLY A 88 18.71 14.97 1.96
N TYR A 89 19.20 14.98 3.21
CA TYR A 89 20.53 15.49 3.53
C TYR A 89 21.64 14.71 2.80
N LEU A 90 21.57 13.37 2.81
CA LEU A 90 22.54 12.51 2.13
C LEU A 90 22.55 12.73 0.61
N SER A 91 21.38 13.02 0.05
CA SER A 91 21.17 13.33 -1.37
C SER A 91 21.43 14.80 -1.74
N ARG A 92 21.93 15.62 -0.79
CA ARG A 92 22.17 17.07 -0.94
C ARG A 92 20.92 17.89 -1.33
N LEU A 93 19.74 17.41 -0.94
CA LEU A 93 18.47 18.13 -1.09
C LEU A 93 18.29 19.16 0.03
N ASN A 94 17.67 20.29 -0.31
CA ASN A 94 17.31 21.31 0.67
C ASN A 94 16.33 20.76 1.72
N GLY A 95 16.36 21.28 2.95
CA GLY A 95 15.50 20.77 4.04
C GLY A 95 13.99 20.86 3.76
N LYS A 96 13.54 21.90 3.04
CA LYS A 96 12.14 22.09 2.66
C LYS A 96 11.58 20.97 1.75
N PRO A 97 12.18 20.66 0.58
CA PRO A 97 11.68 19.58 -0.28
C PRO A 97 11.77 18.21 0.41
N SER A 98 12.81 17.95 1.21
CA SER A 98 12.93 16.70 1.97
C SER A 98 11.83 16.52 3.01
N PHE A 99 11.43 17.60 3.70
CA PHE A 99 10.29 17.59 4.62
C PHE A 99 8.96 17.35 3.89
N LEU A 100 8.73 18.03 2.76
CA LEU A 100 7.52 17.86 1.94
C LEU A 100 7.40 16.43 1.41
N MET A 101 8.50 15.84 0.92
CA MET A 101 8.55 14.43 0.52
C MET A 101 8.21 13.50 1.68
N GLY A 102 8.79 13.75 2.86
CA GLY A 102 8.44 13.03 4.07
C GLY A 102 6.96 13.08 4.39
N ALA A 103 6.36 14.27 4.33
CA ALA A 103 4.94 14.45 4.62
C ALA A 103 4.02 13.73 3.63
N ILE A 104 4.37 13.72 2.33
CA ILE A 104 3.62 13.01 1.29
C ILE A 104 3.70 11.50 1.50
N ILE A 105 4.89 10.97 1.81
CA ILE A 105 5.10 9.53 2.00
C ILE A 105 4.48 9.03 3.30
N ASN A 106 4.38 9.89 4.31
CA ASN A 106 3.77 9.55 5.59
C ASN A 106 2.24 9.33 5.51
N GLN A 107 1.63 9.63 4.36
CA GLN A 107 0.22 9.35 4.13
C GLN A 107 0.01 7.85 3.89
N SER A 108 -0.41 7.13 4.93
CA SER A 108 -0.86 5.74 4.79
C SER A 108 -2.16 5.69 3.97
N SER A 109 -2.26 4.73 3.05
CA SER A 109 -3.35 4.61 2.07
C SER A 109 -4.00 3.23 2.10
N GLU A 110 -5.00 2.99 1.24
CA GLU A 110 -5.65 1.69 1.00
C GLU A 110 -4.61 0.60 0.68
N PHE A 111 -3.52 0.98 0.03
CA PHE A 111 -2.40 0.10 -0.28
C PHE A 111 -1.70 -0.46 0.96
N SER A 112 -1.61 0.31 2.04
CA SER A 112 -1.03 -0.17 3.31
C SER A 112 -1.89 -1.27 3.92
N LEU A 113 -3.22 -1.15 3.82
CA LEU A 113 -4.14 -2.18 4.29
C LEU A 113 -4.06 -3.44 3.42
N MET A 114 -3.97 -3.28 2.09
CA MET A 114 -3.76 -4.42 1.19
C MET A 114 -2.48 -5.18 1.52
N LEU A 115 -1.38 -4.49 1.82
CA LEU A 115 -0.12 -5.10 2.23
C LEU A 115 -0.18 -5.77 3.61
N ALA A 116 -0.95 -5.24 4.55
CA ALA A 116 -1.09 -5.82 5.88
C ALA A 116 -1.89 -7.13 5.88
N VAL A 117 -2.75 -7.32 4.87
CA VAL A 117 -3.65 -8.47 4.72
C VAL A 117 -3.04 -9.56 3.82
N LEU A 118 -2.10 -9.18 2.94
CA LEU A 118 -1.34 -10.07 2.05
C LEU A 118 -0.21 -10.81 2.77
#